data_AF-A0A3S4MG35-F1
#
_entry.id   AF-A0A3S4MG35-F1
#
_cell.length_a   1.000
_cell.length_b   1.000
_cell.length_c   1.000
_cell.angle_alpha   90.00
_cell.angle_beta   90.00
_cell.angle_gamma   90.00
#
_symmetry.space_group_name_H-M   'P 1'
#
loop_
_entity.id
_entity.type
_entity.pdbx_description
1 polymer ?
#
loop_
_entity_poly.entity_id
_entity_poly.type
_entity_poly.pdbx_seq_one_letter_code
_entity_poly.pdbx_strand_id
1 'polypeptide(L)'
;MNIYIGWLFKLIPLIMGLICIALGGFVLESSGQSEYFVAGHVLISLAAICLALFTTAFIIISQLTRGVNTFYNTLFPIIGYAGSIITMIWGWALLAGNDVMADEFVAGHVIFGVGMIAACVSTVAASSGHFLLIPKNAAGSKSDGTPVQAYSSLIGNCLIAVPVYSPCSVSFGLLRCYVVPT
;
A
#
# COMPACT_ATOMS: atom_id res chain seq x y z
N MET A 1 6.09 -5.53 -28.24
CA MET A 1 5.01 -4.82 -27.49
C MET A 1 5.29 -3.33 -27.54
N ASN A 2 4.31 -2.52 -27.91
CA ASN A 2 4.51 -1.08 -28.06
C ASN A 2 4.81 -0.45 -26.68
N ILE A 3 5.95 0.22 -26.53
CA ILE A 3 6.39 0.82 -25.25
C ILE A 3 5.32 1.75 -24.66
N TYR A 4 4.56 2.41 -25.53
CA TYR A 4 3.45 3.28 -25.19
C TYR A 4 2.35 2.58 -24.37
N ILE A 5 2.05 1.30 -24.64
CA ILE A 5 0.99 0.59 -23.90
C ILE A 5 1.42 0.34 -22.44
N GLY A 6 2.70 0.02 -22.22
CA GLY A 6 3.25 -0.21 -20.88
C GLY A 6 3.33 1.07 -20.05
N TRP A 7 3.55 2.22 -20.69
CA TRP A 7 3.48 3.52 -20.03
C TRP A 7 2.04 3.92 -19.68
N LEU A 8 1.07 3.63 -20.54
CA LEU A 8 -0.34 3.92 -20.29
C LEU A 8 -0.83 3.26 -18.98
N PHE A 9 -0.58 1.96 -18.80
CA PHE A 9 -1.00 1.24 -17.60
C PHE A 9 -0.34 1.74 -16.31
N LYS A 10 0.87 2.30 -16.39
CA LYS A 10 1.55 2.91 -15.25
C LYS A 10 0.98 4.30 -14.93
N LEU A 11 0.59 5.07 -15.94
CA LEU A 11 0.10 6.43 -15.77
C LEU A 11 -1.29 6.49 -15.11
N ILE A 12 -2.15 5.50 -15.39
CA ILE A 12 -3.55 5.49 -14.93
C ILE A 12 -3.67 5.60 -13.40
N PRO A 13 -3.01 4.73 -12.58
CA PRO A 13 -3.10 4.85 -11.13
C PRO A 13 -2.50 6.15 -10.58
N LEU A 14 -1.46 6.69 -11.23
CA LEU A 14 -0.82 7.93 -10.82
C LEU A 14 -1.78 9.12 -11.01
N ILE A 15 -2.40 9.24 -12.18
CA ILE A 15 -3.38 10.29 -12.45
C ILE A 15 -4.55 10.20 -11.48
N MET A 16 -5.07 8.99 -11.24
CA MET A 16 -6.16 8.79 -10.27
C MET A 16 -5.75 9.21 -8.86
N GLY A 17 -4.54 8.87 -8.41
CA GLY A 17 -4.05 9.31 -7.10
C GLY A 17 -3.92 10.83 -6.98
N LEU A 18 -3.47 11.50 -8.05
CA LEU A 18 -3.40 12.97 -8.09
C LEU A 18 -4.80 13.60 -8.00
N ILE A 19 -5.77 13.03 -8.70
CA ILE A 19 -7.17 13.45 -8.66
C ILE A 19 -7.75 13.25 -7.24
N CYS A 20 -7.46 12.14 -6.57
CA CYS A 20 -7.88 11.90 -5.19
C CYS A 20 -7.33 12.95 -4.21
N ILE A 21 -6.06 13.35 -4.34
CA ILE A 21 -5.48 14.43 -3.51
C ILE A 21 -6.15 15.76 -3.81
N ALA A 22 -6.32 16.11 -5.08
CA ALA A 22 -6.91 17.38 -5.50
C ALA A 22 -8.37 17.52 -5.02
N LEU A 23 -9.19 16.49 -5.23
CA LEU A 23 -10.58 16.45 -4.74
C LEU A 23 -10.64 16.42 -3.22
N GLY A 24 -9.78 15.64 -2.57
CA GLY A 24 -9.74 15.57 -1.11
C GLY A 24 -9.38 16.92 -0.47
N GLY A 25 -8.42 17.65 -1.03
CA GLY A 25 -8.06 19.01 -0.62
C GLY A 25 -9.19 20.01 -0.86
N PHE A 26 -9.81 19.97 -2.05
CA PHE A 26 -10.95 20.85 -2.38
C PHE A 26 -12.16 20.65 -1.46
N VAL A 27 -12.47 19.40 -1.12
CA VAL A 27 -13.56 19.06 -0.19
C VAL A 27 -13.24 19.55 1.23
N LEU A 28 -11.97 19.47 1.66
CA LEU A 28 -11.55 20.00 2.96
C LEU A 28 -11.70 21.52 3.02
N GLU A 29 -11.27 22.25 1.99
CA GLU A 29 -11.36 23.72 1.93
C GLU A 29 -12.81 24.23 1.81
N SER A 30 -13.69 23.46 1.16
CA SER A 30 -15.09 23.83 0.93
C SER A 30 -16.00 23.56 2.14
N SER A 31 -15.46 23.04 3.26
CA SER A 31 -16.27 22.47 4.34
C SER A 31 -16.53 23.43 5.51
N GLY A 32 -17.82 23.74 5.73
CA GLY A 32 -18.33 24.34 6.97
C GLY A 32 -19.11 23.34 7.84
N GLN A 33 -19.08 22.05 7.51
CA GLN A 33 -19.83 20.96 8.17
C GLN A 33 -18.94 19.72 8.35
N SER A 34 -19.17 18.95 9.42
CA SER A 34 -18.33 17.82 9.85
C SER A 34 -18.26 16.65 8.86
N GLU A 35 -19.32 16.39 8.09
CA GLU A 35 -19.36 15.24 7.15
C GLU A 35 -18.32 15.34 6.01
N TYR A 36 -17.99 16.56 5.59
CA TYR A 36 -17.01 16.81 4.54
C TYR A 36 -15.56 16.64 5.04
N PHE A 37 -15.34 16.81 6.36
CA PHE A 37 -14.03 16.56 6.97
C PHE A 37 -13.63 15.09 6.84
N VAL A 38 -14.56 14.17 7.11
CA VAL A 38 -14.38 12.72 6.92
C VAL A 38 -14.11 12.39 5.46
N ALA A 39 -14.96 12.89 4.55
CA ALA A 39 -14.85 12.60 3.13
C ALA A 39 -13.50 13.05 2.56
N GLY A 40 -13.06 14.28 2.87
CA GLY A 40 -11.80 14.82 2.37
C GLY A 40 -10.59 14.02 2.85
N HIS A 41 -10.52 13.67 4.15
CA HIS A 41 -9.42 12.87 4.69
C HIS A 41 -9.36 11.45 4.11
N VAL A 42 -10.51 10.80 3.90
CA VAL A 42 -10.57 9.49 3.27
C VAL A 42 -10.09 9.56 1.81
N LEU A 43 -10.52 10.57 1.04
CA LEU A 43 -10.04 10.78 -0.33
C LEU A 43 -8.52 10.97 -0.39
N ILE A 44 -7.96 11.77 0.51
CA ILE A 44 -6.49 11.96 0.61
C ILE A 44 -5.79 10.64 0.94
N SER A 45 -6.33 9.83 1.86
CA SER A 45 -5.74 8.53 2.20
C SER A 45 -5.76 7.53 1.03
N LEU A 46 -6.76 7.62 0.15
CA LEU A 46 -6.89 6.77 -1.03
C LEU A 46 -5.74 7.01 -2.04
N ALA A 47 -5.10 8.18 -2.00
CA ALA A 47 -3.92 8.44 -2.81
C ALA A 47 -2.74 7.50 -2.46
N ALA A 48 -2.63 7.06 -1.20
CA ALA A 48 -1.59 6.13 -0.79
C ALA A 48 -1.79 4.73 -1.38
N ILE A 49 -3.04 4.26 -1.51
CA ILE A 49 -3.30 3.01 -2.21
C ILE A 49 -3.05 3.14 -3.72
N CYS A 50 -3.33 4.31 -4.32
CA CYS A 50 -2.96 4.59 -5.70
C CYS A 50 -1.45 4.53 -5.93
N LEU A 51 -0.63 5.04 -4.99
CA LEU A 51 0.82 4.90 -5.04
C LEU A 51 1.26 3.44 -4.92
N ALA A 52 0.66 2.65 -4.02
CA ALA A 52 0.95 1.22 -3.90
C ALA A 52 0.60 0.46 -5.20
N LEU A 53 -0.53 0.77 -5.84
CA LEU A 53 -0.91 0.18 -7.13
C LEU A 53 0.01 0.63 -8.27
N PHE A 54 0.45 1.89 -8.28
CA PHE A 54 1.45 2.38 -9.23
C PHE A 54 2.75 1.59 -9.15
N THR A 55 3.28 1.40 -7.94
CA THR A 55 4.54 0.64 -7.75
C THR A 55 4.37 -0.82 -8.19
N THR A 56 3.23 -1.44 -7.90
CA THR A 56 2.90 -2.81 -8.33
C THR A 56 2.87 -2.94 -9.85
N ALA A 57 2.10 -2.06 -10.53
CA ALA A 57 2.01 -2.05 -11.99
C ALA A 57 3.39 -1.77 -12.62
N PHE A 58 4.18 -0.88 -12.03
CA PHE A 58 5.51 -0.58 -12.50
C PHE A 58 6.41 -1.82 -12.48
N ILE A 59 6.41 -2.58 -11.39
CA ILE A 59 7.22 -3.79 -11.23
C ILE A 59 6.81 -4.83 -12.29
N ILE A 60 5.52 -5.19 -12.34
CA ILE A 60 5.00 -6.25 -13.22
C ILE A 60 5.31 -5.95 -14.69
N ILE A 61 5.02 -4.74 -15.15
CA ILE A 61 5.24 -4.36 -16.56
C ILE A 61 6.74 -4.33 -16.90
N SER A 62 7.59 -3.94 -15.95
CA SER A 62 9.04 -3.89 -16.17
C SER A 62 9.64 -5.29 -16.33
N GLN A 63 9.09 -6.30 -15.63
CA GLN A 63 9.45 -7.72 -15.83
C GLN A 63 9.14 -8.20 -17.25
N LEU A 64 8.00 -7.77 -17.81
CA LEU A 64 7.53 -8.24 -19.12
C LEU A 64 8.19 -7.56 -20.32
N THR A 65 8.84 -6.39 -20.15
CA THR A 65 9.24 -5.55 -21.30
C THR A 65 10.75 -5.43 -21.53
N ARG A 66 11.59 -5.25 -20.50
CA ARG A 66 13.01 -4.83 -20.70
C ARG A 66 14.07 -5.56 -19.86
N GLY A 67 13.68 -6.56 -19.07
CA GLY A 67 14.59 -7.14 -18.07
C GLY A 67 14.76 -6.17 -16.91
N VAL A 68 14.68 -6.70 -15.69
CA VAL A 68 14.59 -5.85 -14.51
C VAL A 68 15.95 -5.47 -13.95
N ASN A 69 16.10 -4.17 -13.72
CA ASN A 69 17.19 -3.67 -12.89
C ASN A 69 16.81 -3.90 -11.43
N THR A 70 17.63 -4.67 -10.69
CA THR A 70 17.38 -5.01 -9.27
C THR A 70 17.17 -3.77 -8.40
N PHE A 71 17.84 -2.67 -8.75
CA PHE A 71 17.70 -1.38 -8.06
C PHE A 71 16.27 -0.82 -8.10
N TYR A 72 15.66 -0.70 -9.28
CA TYR A 72 14.30 -0.20 -9.42
C TYR A 72 13.27 -1.15 -8.81
N ASN A 73 13.52 -2.45 -8.90
CA ASN A 73 12.66 -3.47 -8.31
C ASN A 73 12.58 -3.38 -6.77
N THR A 74 13.59 -2.78 -6.14
CA THR A 74 13.64 -2.57 -4.69
C THR A 74 13.15 -1.17 -4.29
N LEU A 75 13.54 -0.15 -5.06
CA LEU A 75 13.23 1.25 -4.74
C LEU A 75 11.73 1.55 -4.77
N PHE A 76 11.01 1.08 -5.80
CA PHE A 76 9.59 1.40 -5.94
C PHE A 76 8.70 0.80 -4.83
N PRO A 77 8.85 -0.49 -4.44
CA PRO A 77 8.10 -1.03 -3.31
C PRO A 77 8.39 -0.31 -1.99
N ILE A 78 9.62 0.17 -1.76
CA ILE A 78 9.97 0.95 -0.57
C ILE A 78 9.17 2.25 -0.52
N ILE A 79 8.97 2.93 -1.66
CA ILE A 79 8.13 4.14 -1.72
C ILE A 79 6.67 3.80 -1.35
N GLY A 80 6.15 2.66 -1.79
CA GLY A 80 4.83 2.17 -1.41
C GLY A 80 4.69 1.95 0.10
N TYR A 81 5.68 1.30 0.72
CA TYR A 81 5.74 1.11 2.16
C TYR A 81 5.90 2.42 2.95
N ALA A 82 6.68 3.37 2.44
CA ALA A 82 6.79 4.68 3.06
C ALA A 82 5.42 5.39 3.06
N GLY A 83 4.71 5.34 1.92
CA GLY A 83 3.35 5.88 1.79
C GLY A 83 2.35 5.24 2.76
N SER A 84 2.41 3.91 2.96
CA SER A 84 1.51 3.21 3.89
C SER A 84 1.80 3.52 5.35
N ILE A 85 3.08 3.65 5.74
CA ILE A 85 3.46 4.02 7.10
C ILE A 85 3.00 5.45 7.41
N ILE A 86 3.17 6.38 6.47
CA ILE A 86 2.71 7.77 6.63
C ILE A 86 1.19 7.81 6.85
N THR A 87 0.41 7.07 6.06
CA THR A 87 -1.05 7.06 6.23
C THR A 87 -1.50 6.36 7.50
N MET A 88 -0.83 5.29 7.94
CA MET A 88 -1.10 4.68 9.25
C MET A 88 -0.85 5.65 10.40
N ILE A 89 0.28 6.36 10.39
CA ILE A 89 0.61 7.34 11.43
C ILE A 89 -0.43 8.47 11.41
N TRP A 90 -0.86 8.92 10.23
CA TRP A 90 -1.89 9.93 10.10
C TRP A 90 -3.25 9.46 10.65
N GLY A 91 -3.69 8.25 10.30
CA GLY A 91 -4.92 7.66 10.83
C GLY A 91 -4.87 7.47 12.35
N TRP A 92 -3.73 7.03 12.88
CA TRP A 92 -3.51 6.91 14.32
C TRP A 92 -3.54 8.27 15.04
N ALA A 93 -2.94 9.30 14.45
CA ALA A 93 -2.94 10.65 15.03
C ALA A 93 -4.37 11.21 15.15
N LEU A 94 -5.25 10.93 14.19
CA LEU A 94 -6.67 11.29 14.26
C LEU A 94 -7.43 10.50 15.35
N LEU A 95 -7.10 9.22 15.54
CA LEU A 95 -7.70 8.38 16.60
C LEU A 95 -7.22 8.72 18.02
N ALA A 96 -6.05 9.34 18.17
CA ALA A 96 -5.42 9.65 19.46
C ALA A 96 -5.88 10.98 20.08
N GLY A 97 -6.78 11.72 19.41
CA GLY A 97 -7.40 12.93 19.98
C GLY A 97 -8.18 12.63 21.26
N ASN A 98 -8.23 13.58 22.19
CA ASN A 98 -8.91 13.40 23.47
C ASN A 98 -10.42 13.77 23.41
N ASP A 99 -10.83 14.52 22.38
CA ASP A 99 -12.21 15.01 22.15
C ASP A 99 -12.73 14.54 20.78
N VAL A 100 -12.68 13.23 20.52
CA VAL A 100 -13.01 12.67 19.20
C VAL A 100 -14.52 12.67 19.00
N MET A 101 -15.01 13.48 18.07
CA MET A 101 -16.38 13.37 17.58
C MET A 101 -16.53 12.07 16.76
N ALA A 102 -17.74 11.52 16.68
CA ALA A 102 -17.98 10.20 16.08
C ALA A 102 -17.51 10.09 14.61
N ASP A 103 -17.52 11.20 13.89
CA ASP A 103 -17.08 11.35 12.51
C ASP A 103 -15.54 11.26 12.37
N GLU A 104 -14.78 11.93 13.24
CA GLU A 104 -13.31 11.85 13.25
C GLU A 104 -12.82 10.44 13.60
N PHE A 105 -13.53 9.75 14.50
CA PHE A 105 -13.23 8.37 14.87
C PHE A 105 -13.38 7.40 13.69
N VAL A 106 -14.48 7.53 12.95
CA VAL A 106 -14.73 6.74 11.74
C VAL A 106 -13.68 7.05 10.67
N ALA A 107 -13.36 8.33 10.46
CA ALA A 107 -12.33 8.74 9.51
C ALA A 107 -10.97 8.12 9.85
N GLY A 108 -10.53 8.23 11.11
CA GLY A 108 -9.26 7.68 11.57
C GLY A 108 -9.15 6.17 11.37
N HIS A 109 -10.22 5.41 11.65
CA HIS A 109 -10.24 3.96 11.44
C HIS A 109 -10.15 3.58 9.96
N VAL A 110 -10.86 4.30 9.09
CA VAL A 110 -10.79 4.07 7.63
C VAL A 110 -9.39 4.37 7.11
N ILE A 111 -8.80 5.51 7.47
CA ILE A 111 -7.46 5.92 7.02
C ILE A 111 -6.40 4.92 7.49
N PHE A 112 -6.50 4.47 8.74
CA PHE A 112 -5.62 3.44 9.29
C PHE A 112 -5.74 2.13 8.50
N GLY A 113 -6.97 1.67 8.24
CA GLY A 113 -7.24 0.48 7.43
C GLY A 113 -6.72 0.59 5.98
N VAL A 114 -6.90 1.74 5.34
CA VAL A 114 -6.35 2.02 4.00
C VAL A 114 -4.83 1.95 4.00
N GLY A 115 -4.16 2.43 5.06
CA GLY A 115 -2.72 2.26 5.26
C GLY A 115 -2.31 0.78 5.34
N MET A 116 -3.06 -0.06 6.06
CA MET A 116 -2.81 -1.51 6.15
C MET A 116 -2.93 -2.18 4.78
N ILE A 117 -3.96 -1.83 4.01
CA ILE A 117 -4.16 -2.34 2.66
C ILE A 117 -2.99 -1.92 1.76
N ALA A 118 -2.54 -0.66 1.82
CA ALA A 118 -1.41 -0.17 1.05
C ALA A 118 -0.10 -0.90 1.40
N ALA A 119 0.12 -1.26 2.67
CA ALA A 119 1.26 -2.08 3.09
C ALA A 119 1.20 -3.51 2.49
N CYS A 120 0.02 -4.14 2.50
CA CYS A 120 -0.19 -5.44 1.86
C CYS A 120 0.07 -5.39 0.35
N VAL A 121 -0.44 -4.37 -0.35
CA VAL A 121 -0.22 -4.19 -1.79
C VAL A 121 1.27 -3.95 -2.09
N SER A 122 1.97 -3.19 -1.24
CA SER A 122 3.43 -2.99 -1.36
C SER A 122 4.21 -4.30 -1.17
N THR A 123 3.71 -5.22 -0.35
CA THR A 123 4.24 -6.60 -0.22
C THR A 123 4.11 -7.37 -1.52
N VAL A 124 2.95 -7.28 -2.17
CA VAL A 124 2.69 -7.90 -3.48
C VAL A 124 3.64 -7.33 -4.54
N ALA A 125 3.88 -6.02 -4.54
CA ALA A 125 4.86 -5.40 -5.43
C ALA A 125 6.28 -5.96 -5.22
N ALA A 126 6.71 -6.07 -3.95
CA ALA A 126 8.03 -6.59 -3.59
C ALA A 126 8.22 -8.07 -3.95
N SER A 127 7.19 -8.91 -3.79
CA SER A 127 7.26 -10.34 -4.16
C SER A 127 7.19 -10.55 -5.68
N SER A 128 6.45 -9.70 -6.39
CA SER A 128 6.25 -9.82 -7.85
C SER A 128 7.54 -9.62 -8.64
N GLY A 129 8.53 -8.95 -8.05
CA GLY A 129 9.83 -8.72 -8.66
C GLY A 129 10.62 -9.98 -9.01
N HIS A 130 10.28 -11.13 -8.41
CA HIS A 130 11.03 -12.38 -8.57
C HIS A 130 10.25 -13.48 -9.31
N PHE A 131 9.10 -13.18 -9.93
CA PHE A 131 8.32 -14.17 -10.68
C PHE A 131 9.10 -14.82 -11.83
N LEU A 132 10.05 -14.09 -12.44
CA LEU A 132 10.90 -14.61 -13.51
C LEU A 132 11.85 -15.75 -13.05
N LEU A 133 11.99 -15.97 -11.73
CA LEU A 133 12.80 -17.04 -11.17
C LEU A 133 12.05 -18.38 -11.07
N ILE A 134 10.72 -18.40 -11.22
CA ILE A 134 9.92 -19.63 -11.14
C ILE A 134 10.31 -20.63 -12.25
N PRO A 135 10.38 -20.22 -13.54
CA PRO A 135 10.80 -21.13 -14.61
C PRO A 135 12.26 -21.56 -14.46
N LYS A 136 13.13 -20.69 -13.93
CA LYS A 136 14.54 -21.02 -13.66
C LYS A 136 14.68 -22.09 -12.57
N ASN A 137 13.91 -21.97 -11.50
CA ASN A 137 13.88 -22.97 -10.43
C ASN A 137 13.26 -24.29 -10.90
N ALA A 138 12.22 -24.24 -11.75
CA ALA A 138 11.58 -25.41 -12.32
C ALA A 138 12.47 -26.16 -13.33
N ALA A 139 13.40 -25.47 -14.00
CA ALA A 139 14.36 -26.07 -14.92
C ALA A 139 15.61 -26.67 -14.23
N GLY A 140 15.85 -26.35 -12.96
CA GLY A 140 16.97 -26.89 -12.17
C GLY A 140 16.65 -28.25 -11.53
N SER A 141 17.69 -29.02 -11.21
CA SER A 141 17.55 -30.25 -10.42
C SER A 141 17.36 -29.92 -8.94
N LYS A 142 16.68 -30.78 -8.16
CA LYS A 142 16.57 -30.62 -6.69
C LYS A 142 17.93 -30.56 -5.97
N SER A 143 18.99 -31.05 -6.61
CA SER A 143 20.37 -30.98 -6.11
C SER A 143 21.01 -29.61 -6.22
N ASP A 144 20.50 -28.72 -7.07
CA ASP A 144 21.12 -27.42 -7.38
C ASP A 144 20.77 -26.31 -6.37
N GLY A 145 19.85 -26.60 -5.44
CA GLY A 145 19.41 -25.67 -4.41
C GLY A 145 18.58 -24.51 -4.96
N THR A 146 18.28 -23.52 -4.10
CA THR A 146 17.54 -22.32 -4.51
C THR A 146 18.42 -21.42 -5.37
N PRO A 147 17.90 -20.80 -6.45
CA PRO A 147 18.69 -19.89 -7.27
C PRO A 147 19.25 -18.73 -6.42
N VAL A 148 20.50 -18.33 -6.66
CA VAL A 148 21.23 -17.31 -5.88
C VAL A 148 20.58 -15.91 -5.82
N GLN A 149 19.53 -15.69 -6.62
CA GLN A 149 18.73 -14.47 -6.69
C GLN A 149 17.38 -14.59 -5.95
N ALA A 150 17.11 -15.73 -5.29
CA ALA A 150 15.91 -15.93 -4.49
C ALA A 150 15.92 -15.06 -3.23
N TYR A 151 14.74 -14.76 -2.69
CA TYR A 151 14.64 -14.09 -1.40
C TYR A 151 15.24 -14.96 -0.30
N SER A 152 16.02 -14.35 0.60
CA SER A 152 16.45 -15.01 1.82
C SER A 152 15.23 -15.43 2.66
N SER A 153 15.32 -16.58 3.34
CA SER A 153 14.24 -17.13 4.18
C SER A 153 13.74 -16.12 5.22
N LEU A 154 14.62 -15.25 5.74
CA LEU A 154 14.26 -14.18 6.65
C LEU A 154 13.32 -13.14 6.01
N ILE A 155 13.63 -12.74 4.78
CA ILE A 155 12.85 -11.73 4.06
C ILE A 155 11.51 -12.34 3.63
N GLY A 156 11.50 -13.61 3.19
CA GLY A 156 10.26 -14.36 2.93
C GLY A 156 9.34 -14.42 4.15
N ASN A 157 9.88 -14.74 5.33
CA ASN A 157 9.11 -14.74 6.58
C ASN A 157 8.60 -13.34 6.95
N CYS A 158 9.40 -12.28 6.75
CA CYS A 158 8.94 -10.91 6.97
C CYS A 158 7.82 -10.51 6.01
N LEU A 159 7.89 -10.86 4.71
CA LEU A 159 6.81 -10.57 3.76
C LEU A 159 5.51 -11.33 4.10
N ILE A 160 5.61 -12.56 4.62
CA ILE A 160 4.43 -13.33 5.07
C ILE A 160 3.88 -12.76 6.39
N ALA A 161 4.75 -12.27 7.26
CA ALA A 161 4.38 -11.68 8.54
C ALA A 161 3.53 -10.41 8.36
N VAL A 162 3.86 -9.51 7.42
CA VAL A 162 3.15 -8.24 7.22
C VAL A 162 1.61 -8.39 7.09
N PRO A 163 1.07 -9.21 6.18
CA PRO A 163 -0.37 -9.43 6.07
C PRO A 163 -0.97 -10.25 7.23
N VAL A 164 -0.16 -11.00 8.01
CA VAL A 164 -0.61 -11.78 9.18
C VAL A 164 -0.68 -10.93 10.45
N TYR A 165 0.24 -9.99 10.65
CA TYR A 165 0.21 -9.04 11.77
C TYR A 165 -0.86 -7.96 11.55
N SER A 166 -1.19 -7.67 10.30
CA SER A 166 -2.19 -6.66 9.93
C SER A 166 -3.56 -6.83 10.60
N PRO A 167 -4.22 -8.00 10.58
CA PRO A 167 -5.49 -8.22 11.29
C PRO A 167 -5.36 -8.12 12.81
N CYS A 168 -4.19 -8.47 13.39
CA CYS A 168 -3.97 -8.42 14.83
C CYS A 168 -3.97 -6.98 15.37
N SER A 169 -3.40 -6.02 14.62
CA SER A 169 -3.43 -4.59 14.97
C SER A 169 -4.84 -3.98 14.85
N VAL A 170 -5.63 -4.44 13.87
CA VAL A 170 -7.03 -4.00 13.71
C VAL A 170 -7.91 -4.50 14.85
N SER A 171 -7.67 -5.72 15.36
CA SER A 171 -8.35 -6.23 16.56
C SER A 171 -8.07 -5.39 17.81
N PHE A 172 -6.87 -4.81 17.96
CA PHE A 172 -6.54 -3.94 19.09
C PHE A 172 -7.27 -2.59 19.01
N GLY A 173 -7.42 -2.03 17.81
CA GLY A 173 -8.25 -0.85 17.56
C GLY A 173 -9.75 -1.10 17.83
N LEU A 174 -10.26 -2.27 17.42
CA LEU A 174 -11.63 -2.71 17.70
C LEU A 174 -11.91 -2.90 19.20
N LEU A 175 -10.92 -3.40 19.97
CA LEU A 175 -11.04 -3.47 21.42
C LEU A 175 -11.19 -2.08 22.05
N ARG A 176 -10.58 -1.05 21.47
CA ARG A 176 -10.75 0.33 21.93
C ARG A 176 -12.11 0.93 21.54
N CYS A 177 -12.71 0.50 20.43
CA CYS A 177 -14.09 0.84 20.07
C CYS A 177 -15.13 0.27 21.06
N TYR A 178 -14.87 -0.91 21.64
CA TYR A 178 -15.78 -1.54 22.60
C TYR A 178 -15.73 -0.88 24.00
N VAL A 179 -14.71 -0.06 24.26
CA VAL A 179 -14.53 0.71 25.51
C VAL A 179 -14.75 2.21 25.21
N VAL A 180 -15.75 2.54 24.40
CA VAL A 180 -16.38 3.87 24.43
C VAL A 180 -17.71 3.65 25.16
N PRO A 181 -17.86 4.12 26.41
CA PRO A 181 -19.13 4.02 27.10
C PRO A 181 -20.15 4.89 26.35
N THR A 182 -21.31 4.30 26.09
CA THR A 182 -22.55 5.00 25.73
C THR A 182 -22.86 6.13 26.71
#